data_AF-A0A964UZZ7-F1
#
_entry.id   AF-A0A964UZZ7-F1
#
_cell.length_a   1.000
_cell.length_b   1.000
_cell.length_c   1.000
_cell.angle_alpha   90.00
_cell.angle_beta   90.00
_cell.angle_gamma   90.00
#
_symmetry.space_group_name_H-M   'P 1'
#
loop_
_entity.id
_entity.type
_entity.pdbx_description
1 polymer ?
#
loop_
_entity_poly.entity_id
_entity_poly.type
_entity_poly.pdbx_seq_one_letter_code
_entity_poly.pdbx_strand_id
1 'polypeptide(L)' 'LSLIKWAKKNIKKPIVAIGGINQKNYEKILNAGANYIACSASIWKSNIKDPLTAVNMFKK' A
#
# COMPACT_ATOMS: atom_id res chain seq x y z
N LEU A 1 -3.80 3.12 11.37
CA LEU A 1 -3.94 1.66 11.16
C LEU A 1 -5.14 1.04 11.86
N SER A 2 -5.67 1.64 12.93
CA SER A 2 -6.89 1.16 13.63
C SER A 2 -8.06 0.88 12.68
N LEU A 3 -8.29 1.74 11.69
CA LEU A 3 -9.34 1.56 10.68
C LEU A 3 -9.15 0.29 9.84
N ILE A 4 -7.92 -0.03 9.42
CA ILE A 4 -7.63 -1.24 8.65
C ILE A 4 -7.87 -2.49 9.50
N LYS A 5 -7.44 -2.45 10.78
CA LYS A 5 -7.70 -3.55 11.73
C LYS A 5 -9.19 -3.75 11.96
N TRP A 6 -9.95 -2.66 12.11
CA TRP A 6 -11.40 -2.70 12.22
C TRP A 6 -12.03 -3.27 10.94
N ALA A 7 -11.62 -2.80 9.76
CA ALA A 7 -12.13 -3.30 8.49
C ALA A 7 -11.86 -4.80 8.32
N LYS A 8 -10.65 -5.28 8.63
CA LYS A 8 -10.31 -6.71 8.60
C LYS A 8 -11.22 -7.55 9.51
N LYS A 9 -11.64 -7.02 10.66
CA LYS A 9 -12.54 -7.72 11.59
C LYS A 9 -14.00 -7.74 11.11
N ASN A 10 -14.45 -6.70 10.41
CA ASN A 10 -15.87 -6.47 10.14
C ASN A 10 -16.27 -6.65 8.67
N ILE A 11 -15.32 -6.63 7.74
CA ILE A 11 -15.57 -6.68 6.29
C ILE A 11 -14.98 -7.98 5.74
N LYS A 12 -15.81 -8.76 5.05
CA LYS A 12 -15.40 -10.03 4.41
C LYS A 12 -14.78 -9.86 3.03
N LYS A 13 -15.03 -8.72 2.37
CA LYS A 13 -14.48 -8.40 1.05
C LYS A 13 -13.00 -8.00 1.18
N PRO A 14 -12.17 -8.25 0.15
CA PRO A 14 -10.79 -7.80 0.15
C PRO A 14 -10.66 -6.28 0.34
N ILE A 15 -9.65 -5.88 1.10
CA ILE A 15 -9.39 -4.48 1.47
C ILE A 15 -8.22 -3.96 0.65
N VAL A 16 -8.45 -2.89 -0.11
CA VAL A 16 -7.40 -2.12 -0.79
C VAL A 16 -7.16 -0.85 0.01
N ALA A 17 -5.94 -0.64 0.50
CA ALA A 17 -5.55 0.62 1.13
C ALA A 17 -5.06 1.60 0.05
N ILE A 18 -5.43 2.88 0.16
CA ILE A 18 -4.98 3.96 -0.73
C ILE A 18 -4.69 5.23 0.08
N GLY A 19 -3.83 6.09 -0.48
CA GLY A 19 -3.53 7.41 0.07
C GLY A 19 -2.16 7.45 0.77
N GLY A 20 -1.20 8.16 0.17
CA GLY A 20 0.13 8.36 0.76
C GLY A 20 0.97 7.08 0.95
N ILE A 21 0.64 5.99 0.26
CA ILE A 21 1.39 4.72 0.35
C ILE A 21 2.73 4.83 -0.38
N ASN A 22 3.81 4.36 0.24
CA ASN A 22 5.16 4.36 -0.30
C ASN A 22 5.99 3.18 0.26
N GLN A 23 7.23 3.06 -0.18
CA GLN A 23 8.17 1.99 0.17
C GLN A 23 8.49 1.92 1.67
N LYS A 24 8.24 3.00 2.44
CA LYS A 24 8.50 3.03 3.89
C LYS A 24 7.33 2.52 4.73
N ASN A 25 6.11 2.50 4.20
CA ASN A 25 4.90 2.24 4.99
C ASN A 25 4.03 1.07 4.50
N TYR A 26 4.23 0.60 3.26
CA TYR A 26 3.35 -0.41 2.66
C TYR A 26 3.29 -1.71 3.46
N GLU A 27 4.42 -2.22 3.95
CA GLU A 27 4.46 -3.47 4.74
C GLU A 27 3.62 -3.34 6.02
N LYS A 28 3.72 -2.21 6.70
CA LYS A 28 2.94 -1.93 7.92
C LYS A 28 1.43 -1.92 7.64
N ILE A 29 1.03 -1.46 6.45
CA ILE A 29 -0.37 -1.40 6.00
C ILE A 29 -0.88 -2.81 5.67
N LEU A 30 -0.10 -3.60 4.93
CA LEU A 30 -0.42 -4.99 4.62
C LEU A 30 -0.51 -5.83 5.91
N ASN A 31 0.47 -5.70 6.80
CA ASN A 31 0.49 -6.40 8.10
C ASN A 31 -0.67 -5.98 9.01
N ALA A 32 -1.18 -4.76 8.87
CA ALA A 32 -2.36 -4.31 9.62
C ALA A 32 -3.67 -4.93 9.12
N GLY A 33 -3.67 -5.57 7.94
CA GLY A 33 -4.80 -6.33 7.43
C GLY A 33 -5.31 -5.97 6.05
N ALA A 34 -4.68 -5.03 5.35
CA ALA A 34 -5.02 -4.76 3.96
C ALA A 34 -4.57 -5.94 3.08
N ASN A 35 -5.40 -6.33 2.11
CA ASN A 35 -5.05 -7.37 1.15
C ASN A 35 -4.17 -6.80 0.03
N TYR A 36 -4.43 -5.55 -0.35
CA TYR A 36 -3.74 -4.86 -1.44
C TYR A 36 -3.48 -3.40 -1.07
N ILE A 37 -2.60 -2.77 -1.84
CA ILE A 37 -2.29 -1.34 -1.78
C ILE A 37 -2.49 -0.71 -3.17
N ALA A 38 -2.93 0.53 -3.20
CA ALA A 38 -2.97 1.36 -4.40
C ALA A 38 -2.00 2.54 -4.23
N CYS A 39 -1.04 2.63 -5.15
CA CYS A 39 0.02 3.64 -5.14
C CYS A 39 -0.09 4.52 -6.39
N SER A 40 -0.03 5.84 -6.21
CA SER A 40 0.00 6.80 -7.31
C SER A 40 1.26 7.67 -7.24
N ALA A 41 1.30 8.67 -6.35
CA ALA A 41 2.42 9.60 -6.27
C ALA A 41 3.78 8.93 -6.00
N SER A 42 3.83 7.85 -5.21
CA SER A 42 5.06 7.10 -4.92
C SER A 42 5.63 6.34 -6.11
N ILE A 43 4.85 6.18 -7.20
CA ILE A 43 5.30 5.63 -8.48
C ILE A 43 5.55 6.79 -9.46
N TRP A 44 4.51 7.58 -9.74
CA TRP A 44 4.51 8.56 -10.84
C TRP A 44 5.18 9.90 -10.52
N LYS A 45 5.27 10.28 -9.23
CA LYS A 45 5.97 11.50 -8.77
C LYS A 45 7.23 11.16 -7.98
N SER A 46 7.74 9.95 -8.12
CA SER A 46 8.95 9.52 -7.44
C SER A 46 10.19 10.13 -8.11
N ASN A 47 11.31 10.23 -7.38
CA ASN A 47 12.59 10.61 -7.97
C ASN A 47 13.20 9.50 -8.85
N ILE A 48 12.58 8.33 -8.92
CA ILE A 48 12.96 7.22 -9.77
C ILE A 48 12.31 7.45 -11.13
N LYS A 49 13.14 7.66 -12.15
CA LYS A 49 12.66 8.03 -13.50
C LYS A 49 11.85 6.93 -14.18
N ASP A 50 12.15 5.67 -13.87
CA ASP A 50 11.43 4.52 -14.43
C ASP A 50 10.34 4.02 -13.45
N PRO A 51 9.05 4.10 -13.84
CA PRO A 51 7.95 3.61 -13.01
C PRO A 51 8.07 2.13 -12.66
N LEU A 52 8.61 1.30 -13.55
CA LEU A 52 8.77 -0.13 -13.30
C LEU A 52 9.76 -0.37 -12.16
N THR A 53 10.89 0.34 -12.18
CA THR A 53 11.85 0.35 -11.07
C THR A 53 11.19 0.82 -9.76
N ALA A 54 10.38 1.87 -9.79
CA ALA A 54 9.67 2.36 -8.59
C ALA A 54 8.69 1.33 -8.00
N VAL A 55 7.99 0.59 -8.87
CA VAL A 55 7.11 -0.53 -8.46
C VAL A 55 7.93 -1.67 -7.87
N ASN A 56 9.06 -2.04 -8.49
CA ASN A 56 9.93 -3.13 -8.02
C ASN A 56 10.59 -2.87 -6.65
N MET A 57 10.56 -1.62 -6.15
CA MET A 57 10.99 -1.32 -4.79
C MET A 57 10.00 -1.74 -3.70
N PHE A 58 8.75 -2.03 -4.05
CA PHE A 58 7.79 -2.65 -3.14
C PHE A 58 8.09 -4.15 -3.12
N LYS A 59 8.84 -4.59 -2.10
CA LYS A 59 9.30 -5.96 -1.98
C LYS A 59 8.19 -6.80 -1.33
N LYS A 60 7.91 -7.96 -1.88
CA LYS A 60 7.13 -8.98 -1.20
C LYS A 60 8.03 -10.16 -0.91
#